data_AF-A0A9D9Q031-F1
#
_entry.id   AF-A0A9D9Q031-F1
#
_cell.length_a   1.000
_cell.length_b   1.000
_cell.length_c   1.000
_cell.angle_alpha   90.00
_cell.angle_beta   90.00
_cell.angle_gamma   90.00
#
_symmetry.space_group_name_H-M   'P 1'
#
loop_
_entity.id
_entity.type
_entity.pdbx_description
1 polymer ?
#
loop_
_entity_poly.entity_id
_entity_poly.type
_entity_poly.pdbx_seq_one_letter_code
_entity_poly.pdbx_strand_id
1 'polypeptide(L)'
;MKIYDELIRRGLIAQVTNEEEIKNLINEGKATFYIGFDPTADSLHVGHFMALCLMKRLQMAGNKPVVLIGGGTGYIGDPSGRSDMRSMMTPETIQHNCDCFKKQMERFIE
;
A
#
# COMPACT_ATOMS: atom_id res chain seq x y z
N MET A 1 -16.37 -16.73 7.47
CA MET A 1 -16.33 -15.90 6.25
C MET A 1 -14.89 -15.85 5.79
N LYS A 2 -14.60 -16.10 4.51
CA LYS A 2 -13.22 -16.03 3.99
C LYS A 2 -12.83 -14.57 3.73
N ILE A 3 -11.53 -14.28 3.61
CA ILE A 3 -11.03 -12.90 3.52
C ILE A 3 -11.61 -12.15 2.33
N TYR A 4 -11.73 -12.80 1.16
CA TYR A 4 -12.29 -12.14 -0.03
C TYR A 4 -13.73 -11.64 0.19
N ASP A 5 -14.59 -12.46 0.81
CA ASP A 5 -15.98 -12.09 1.08
C ASP A 5 -16.04 -10.95 2.13
N GLU A 6 -15.08 -10.89 3.07
CA GLU A 6 -14.96 -9.75 4.00
C GLU A 6 -14.64 -8.45 3.26
N LEU A 7 -13.72 -8.50 2.29
CA LEU A 7 -13.31 -7.33 1.51
C LEU A 7 -14.48 -6.78 0.67
N ILE A 8 -15.26 -7.65 0.03
CA ILE A 8 -16.49 -7.25 -0.68
C ILE A 8 -17.47 -6.59 0.30
N ARG A 9 -17.78 -7.25 1.42
CA ARG A 9 -18.75 -6.74 2.40
C ARG A 9 -18.38 -5.38 2.96
N ARG A 10 -17.08 -5.08 3.06
CA ARG A 10 -16.55 -3.78 3.52
C ARG A 10 -16.42 -2.74 2.42
N GLY A 11 -16.73 -3.08 1.17
CA GLY A 11 -16.55 -2.18 0.03
C GLY A 11 -15.09 -1.87 -0.29
N LEU A 12 -14.17 -2.80 0.01
CA LEU A 12 -12.72 -2.62 -0.19
C LEU A 12 -12.22 -3.14 -1.55
N ILE A 13 -13.12 -3.64 -2.40
CA ILE A 13 -12.81 -4.09 -3.75
C ILE A 13 -13.48 -3.13 -4.74
N ALA A 14 -12.67 -2.42 -5.52
CA ALA A 14 -13.14 -1.59 -6.62
C ALA A 14 -13.06 -2.35 -7.95
N GLN A 15 -11.90 -2.96 -8.23
CA GLN A 15 -11.63 -3.71 -9.46
C GLN A 15 -10.67 -4.87 -9.15
N VAL A 16 -10.82 -5.97 -9.89
CA VAL A 16 -9.96 -7.16 -9.81
C VAL A 16 -9.69 -7.64 -11.23
N THR A 17 -8.46 -8.05 -11.53
CA THR A 17 -8.06 -8.52 -12.86
C THR A 17 -8.71 -9.86 -13.22
N ASN A 18 -8.59 -10.85 -12.34
CA ASN A 18 -9.26 -12.15 -12.41
C ASN A 18 -9.83 -12.49 -11.03
N GLU A 19 -11.14 -12.32 -10.86
CA GLU A 19 -11.80 -12.47 -9.56
C GLU A 19 -11.68 -13.89 -9.00
N GLU A 20 -11.85 -14.93 -9.82
CA GLU A 20 -11.82 -16.32 -9.36
C GLU A 20 -10.43 -16.73 -8.86
N GLU A 21 -9.39 -16.47 -9.66
CA GLU A 21 -8.01 -16.80 -9.29
C GLU A 21 -7.54 -16.02 -8.07
N ILE A 22 -7.79 -14.70 -8.02
CA ILE A 22 -7.40 -13.87 -6.88
C ILE A 22 -8.14 -14.27 -5.62
N LYS A 23 -9.45 -14.55 -5.71
CA LYS A 23 -10.25 -15.03 -4.58
C LYS A 23 -9.67 -16.32 -4.02
N ASN A 24 -9.33 -17.29 -4.86
CA ASN A 24 -8.74 -18.55 -4.41
C ASN A 24 -7.36 -18.32 -3.78
N LEU A 25 -6.48 -17.56 -4.44
CA LEU A 25 -5.13 -17.27 -3.98
C LEU A 25 -5.09 -16.64 -2.58
N ILE A 26 -5.85 -15.57 -2.35
CA ILE A 26 -5.80 -14.84 -1.07
C ILE A 26 -6.52 -15.59 0.05
N ASN A 27 -7.54 -16.38 -0.28
CA ASN A 27 -8.27 -17.19 0.69
C ASN A 27 -7.47 -18.40 1.17
N GLU A 28 -6.55 -18.89 0.34
CA GLU A 28 -5.60 -19.95 0.69
C GLU A 28 -4.37 -19.44 1.45
N GLY A 29 -4.23 -18.11 1.64
CA GLY A 29 -3.09 -17.50 2.32
C GLY A 29 -1.77 -17.63 1.55
N LYS A 30 -1.82 -17.87 0.23
CA LYS A 30 -0.63 -18.13 -0.59
C LYS A 30 -0.08 -16.89 -1.28
N ALA A 31 -0.77 -15.74 -1.19
CA ALA A 31 -0.35 -14.55 -1.91
C ALA A 31 0.88 -13.92 -1.25
N THR A 32 1.93 -13.68 -2.03
CA THR A 32 2.90 -12.63 -1.73
C THR A 32 2.55 -11.42 -2.59
N PHE A 33 2.34 -10.27 -1.96
CA PHE A 33 1.82 -9.09 -2.64
C PHE A 33 2.48 -7.83 -2.11
N TYR A 34 2.38 -6.73 -2.86
CA TYR A 34 2.93 -5.43 -2.44
C TYR A 34 1.92 -4.31 -2.59
N ILE A 35 2.12 -3.24 -1.82
CA ILE A 35 1.52 -1.93 -2.06
C ILE A 35 2.64 -0.89 -2.03
N GLY A 36 2.65 -0.01 -3.02
CA GLY A 36 3.58 1.10 -3.14
C GLY A 36 3.13 2.33 -2.37
N PHE A 37 4.07 3.01 -1.71
CA PHE A 37 3.86 4.27 -1.00
C PHE A 37 4.93 5.27 -1.39
N ASP A 38 4.54 6.37 -2.03
CA ASP A 38 5.47 7.44 -2.38
C ASP A 38 5.73 8.36 -1.17
N PRO A 39 7.00 8.68 -0.87
CA PRO A 39 7.42 9.49 0.27
C PRO A 39 7.20 10.99 0.03
N THR A 40 5.94 11.38 -0.21
CA THR A 40 5.54 12.75 -0.59
C THR A 40 5.56 13.77 0.55
N ALA A 41 5.67 13.30 1.79
CA ALA A 41 5.75 14.08 3.01
C ALA A 41 6.54 13.31 4.07
N ASP A 42 6.84 13.95 5.20
CA ASP A 42 7.54 13.36 6.34
C ASP A 42 6.65 12.44 7.20
N SER A 43 5.32 12.41 6.95
CA SER A 43 4.38 11.61 7.73
C SER A 43 3.25 10.99 6.91
N LEU A 44 2.83 9.80 7.32
CA LEU A 44 1.63 9.18 6.80
C LEU A 44 0.40 9.85 7.42
N HIS A 45 -0.53 10.30 6.57
CA HIS A 45 -1.85 10.72 7.02
C HIS A 45 -2.90 9.61 6.88
N VAL A 46 -4.12 9.87 7.37
CA VAL A 46 -5.27 8.93 7.36
C VAL A 46 -5.58 8.32 5.99
N GLY A 47 -5.33 9.02 4.88
CA GLY A 47 -5.50 8.45 3.53
C GLY A 47 -4.69 7.17 3.27
N HIS A 48 -3.49 7.03 3.85
CA HIS A 48 -2.67 5.82 3.72
C HIS A 48 -3.19 4.66 4.59
N PHE A 49 -4.01 4.97 5.60
CA PHE A 49 -4.48 4.00 6.58
C PHE A 49 -5.35 2.91 5.96
N MET A 50 -6.11 3.25 4.91
CA MET A 50 -6.91 2.27 4.17
C MET A 50 -6.04 1.16 3.58
N ALA A 51 -4.94 1.53 2.91
CA ALA A 51 -4.02 0.57 2.31
C ALA A 51 -3.32 -0.29 3.38
N LEU A 52 -2.81 0.34 4.45
CA LEU A 52 -2.17 -0.39 5.56
C LEU A 52 -3.15 -1.35 6.26
N CYS A 53 -4.40 -0.94 6.47
CA CYS A 53 -5.44 -1.80 7.02
C CYS A 53 -5.75 -2.99 6.10
N LEU A 54 -5.80 -2.77 4.79
CA LEU A 54 -5.98 -3.85 3.81
C LEU A 54 -4.81 -4.85 3.88
N MET A 55 -3.57 -4.35 3.89
CA MET A 55 -2.38 -5.19 4.02
C MET A 55 -2.43 -6.02 5.30
N LYS A 56 -2.76 -5.42 6.45
CA LYS A 56 -2.86 -6.14 7.73
C LYS A 56 -3.95 -7.21 7.71
N ARG A 57 -5.12 -6.93 7.12
CA ARG A 57 -6.20 -7.92 6.97
C ARG A 57 -5.78 -9.13 6.15
N LEU A 58 -5.12 -8.89 5.02
CA LEU A 58 -4.59 -9.96 4.17
C LEU A 58 -3.47 -10.74 4.89
N GLN A 59 -2.61 -10.06 5.65
CA GLN A 59 -1.59 -10.68 6.49
C GLN A 59 -2.21 -11.61 7.54
N MET A 60 -3.24 -11.14 8.25
CA MET A 60 -3.99 -11.94 9.23
C MET A 60 -4.71 -13.15 8.60
N ALA A 61 -4.99 -13.09 7.29
CA ALA A 61 -5.52 -14.21 6.52
C ALA A 61 -4.44 -15.16 5.97
N GLY A 62 -3.17 -14.99 6.38
CA GLY A 62 -2.04 -15.86 6.03
C GLY A 62 -1.20 -15.38 4.84
N ASN A 63 -1.58 -14.29 4.17
CA ASN A 63 -0.84 -13.77 3.02
C ASN A 63 0.41 -12.99 3.47
N LYS A 64 1.38 -12.84 2.58
CA LYS A 64 2.64 -12.14 2.85
C LYS A 64 2.68 -10.75 2.20
N PRO A 65 2.44 -9.67 2.97
CA PRO A 65 2.58 -8.31 2.46
C PRO A 65 4.06 -7.91 2.28
N VAL A 66 4.31 -7.03 1.30
CA VAL A 66 5.56 -6.29 1.13
C VAL A 66 5.22 -4.81 1.00
N VAL A 67 5.67 -4.00 1.96
CA VAL A 67 5.53 -2.55 1.88
C VAL A 67 6.66 -2.00 1.00
N LEU A 68 6.31 -1.41 -0.15
CA LEU A 68 7.28 -0.84 -1.07
C LEU A 68 7.31 0.69 -0.90
N ILE A 69 8.39 1.22 -0.33
CA ILE A 69 8.59 2.67 -0.21
C ILE A 69 9.25 3.19 -1.50
N GLY A 70 8.55 4.11 -2.17
CA GLY A 70 8.88 4.63 -3.49
C GLY A 70 10.01 5.66 -3.50
N GLY A 71 11.22 5.29 -3.06
CA GLY A 71 12.36 6.21 -3.09
C GLY A 71 12.70 6.71 -4.50
N GLY A 72 12.62 5.82 -5.50
CA GLY A 72 12.82 6.19 -6.92
C GLY A 72 11.65 6.95 -7.53
N THR A 73 10.41 6.51 -7.29
CA THR A 73 9.20 7.18 -7.79
C THR A 73 8.98 8.55 -7.15
N GLY A 74 9.47 8.77 -5.93
CA GLY A 74 9.49 10.07 -5.26
C GLY A 74 10.28 11.16 -6.00
N TYR A 75 11.25 10.80 -6.85
CA TYR A 75 11.97 11.75 -7.70
C TYR A 75 11.12 12.28 -8.86
N ILE A 76 10.23 11.44 -9.39
CA ILE A 76 9.45 11.76 -10.59
C ILE A 76 8.09 12.34 -10.18
N GLY A 77 7.46 11.70 -9.20
CA GLY A 77 6.09 11.97 -8.79
C GLY A 77 5.06 11.32 -9.71
N ASP A 78 4.04 10.71 -9.12
CA ASP A 78 2.88 10.21 -9.87
C ASP A 78 1.93 11.36 -10.25
N PRO A 79 1.63 11.59 -11.56
CA PRO A 79 0.69 12.61 -12.02
C PRO A 79 -0.79 12.20 -11.84
N SER A 80 -1.06 10.95 -11.49
CA SER A 80 -2.43 10.41 -11.40
C SER A 80 -3.29 11.23 -10.43
N GLY A 81 -4.41 11.75 -10.95
CA GLY A 81 -5.38 12.51 -10.15
C GLY A 81 -5.02 13.97 -9.87
N ARG A 82 -3.99 14.53 -10.52
CA ARG A 82 -3.62 15.95 -10.41
C ARG A 82 -3.43 16.61 -11.77
N SER A 83 -3.74 17.91 -11.82
CA SER A 83 -3.59 18.77 -12.99
C SER A 83 -2.32 19.63 -12.96
N ASP A 84 -1.63 19.69 -11.82
CA ASP A 84 -0.41 20.45 -11.59
C ASP A 84 0.84 19.55 -11.48
N MET A 85 1.99 20.07 -11.93
CA MET A 85 3.27 19.37 -11.76
C MET A 85 3.71 19.42 -10.30
N ARG A 86 4.20 18.30 -9.77
CA ARG A 86 4.76 18.25 -8.40
C ARG A 86 6.03 19.09 -8.30
N SER A 87 6.20 19.75 -7.17
CA SER A 87 7.51 20.31 -6.79
C SER A 87 8.51 19.18 -6.59
N MET A 88 9.64 19.26 -7.28
CA MET A 88 10.73 18.30 -7.15
C MET A 88 11.33 18.37 -5.74
N MET A 89 11.41 17.22 -5.06
CA MET A 89 12.09 17.10 -3.77
C MET A 89 13.58 16.79 -3.99
N THR A 90 14.42 17.20 -3.04
CA THR A 90 15.84 16.82 -3.08
C THR A 90 16.04 15.36 -2.68
N PRO A 91 17.14 14.70 -3.10
CA PRO A 91 17.50 13.36 -2.64
C PRO A 91 17.43 13.19 -1.11
N GLU A 92 17.91 14.19 -0.36
CA GLU A 92 17.95 14.18 1.09
C GLU A 92 16.54 14.22 1.69
N THR A 93 15.65 15.01 1.08
CA THR A 93 14.25 15.10 1.50
C THR A 93 13.53 13.78 1.25
N ILE A 94 13.75 13.17 0.08
CA ILE A 94 13.17 11.86 -0.26
C ILE A 94 13.65 10.80 0.74
N GLN A 95 14.95 10.76 1.03
CA GLN A 95 15.50 9.80 1.98
C GLN A 95 14.93 10.00 3.39
N HIS A 96 14.86 11.25 3.86
CA HIS A 96 14.25 11.59 5.15
C HIS A 96 12.80 11.09 5.24
N ASN A 97 11.99 11.37 4.22
CA ASN A 97 10.60 10.94 4.16
C ASN A 97 10.48 9.40 4.12
N CYS A 98 11.34 8.72 3.37
CA CYS A 98 11.40 7.25 3.34
C CYS A 98 11.65 6.66 4.74
N ASP A 99 12.62 7.21 5.47
CA ASP A 99 12.97 6.74 6.82
C ASP A 99 11.82 6.97 7.80
N CYS A 100 11.16 8.12 7.71
CA CYS A 100 9.98 8.44 8.52
C CYS A 100 8.82 7.49 8.23
N PHE A 101 8.56 7.18 6.96
CA PHE A 101 7.51 6.23 6.54
C PHE A 101 7.79 4.83 7.05
N LYS A 102 9.04 4.34 6.87
CA LYS A 102 9.48 3.04 7.34
C LYS A 102 9.17 2.85 8.84
N LYS A 103 9.60 3.81 9.66
CA LYS A 103 9.38 3.79 11.12
C LYS A 103 7.89 3.75 11.51
N GLN A 104 7.03 4.38 10.71
CA GLN A 104 5.58 4.37 10.95
C GLN A 104 4.95 3.04 10.53
N MET A 105 5.37 2.49 9.39
CA MET A 105 4.84 1.26 8.79
C MET A 105 5.23 0.00 9.56
N GLU A 106 6.41 -0.02 10.19
CA GLU A 106 6.88 -1.10 11.09
C GLU A 106 5.92 -1.35 12.27
N ARG A 107 5.04 -0.39 12.60
CA ARG A 107 4.01 -0.56 13.63
C ARG A 107 2.77 -1.34 13.16
N PHE A 108 2.60 -1.50 11.85
CA PHE A 108 1.41 -2.09 11.25
C PHE A 108 1.68 -3.47 10.65
N ILE A 109 2.77 -3.60 9.92
CA ILE A 109 3.09 -4.78 9.12
C ILE A 109 4.38 -5.41 9.68
N GLU A 110 4.25 -6.69 10.04
CA GLU A 110 5.36 -7.57 10.44
C GLU A 110 6.15 -8.10 9.24
#